data_AF-A0A6A5C2Y0-F1
#
_entry.id   AF-A0A6A5C2Y0-F1
#
_cell.length_a   1.000
_cell.length_b   1.000
_cell.length_c   1.000
_cell.angle_alpha   90.00
_cell.angle_beta   90.00
_cell.angle_gamma   90.00
#
_symmetry.space_group_name_H-M   'P 1'
#
loop_
_entity.id
_entity.type
_entity.pdbx_description
1 polymer ?
#
loop_
_entity_poly.entity_id
_entity_poly.type
_entity_poly.pdbx_seq_one_letter_code
_entity_poly.pdbx_strand_id
1 'polypeptide(L)'
;MDSDYDVICKLLVIGDSSVGKSCMLLRYSDDRFLENHMATIGVDFKLKKETVGNYKAKIQIWDTGKHIMMAIVEQLNQSNNIIN
;
A
#
# COMPACT_ATOMS: atom_id res chain seq x y z
N MET A 1 -18.78 -10.42 -15.11
CA MET A 1 -19.35 -9.34 -14.28
C MET A 1 -18.20 -8.70 -13.53
N ASP A 2 -17.43 -7.83 -14.17
CA ASP A 2 -16.25 -7.20 -13.53
C ASP A 2 -15.82 -5.88 -14.22
N SER A 3 -16.77 -5.07 -14.70
CA SER A 3 -16.43 -3.79 -15.38
C SER A 3 -17.08 -2.57 -14.71
N ASP A 4 -17.20 -2.58 -13.38
CA ASP A 4 -17.60 -1.37 -12.63
C ASP A 4 -16.47 -0.33 -12.56
N TYR A 5 -15.25 -0.72 -12.92
CA TYR A 5 -14.06 0.12 -12.87
C TYR A 5 -13.33 0.08 -14.21
N ASP A 6 -12.93 1.26 -14.68
CA ASP A 6 -12.16 1.41 -15.91
C ASP A 6 -10.69 1.08 -15.69
N VAL A 7 -10.18 1.28 -14.46
CA VAL A 7 -8.77 1.05 -14.10
C VAL A 7 -8.65 0.44 -12.71
N ILE A 8 -7.74 -0.52 -12.57
CA ILE A 8 -7.28 -1.02 -11.26
C ILE A 8 -5.83 -0.59 -11.05
N CYS A 9 -5.59 0.19 -9.99
CA CYS A 9 -4.25 0.62 -9.60
C CYS A 9 -3.81 -0.16 -8.35
N LYS A 10 -2.58 -0.69 -8.37
CA LYS A 10 -1.99 -1.40 -7.24
C LYS A 10 -0.82 -0.58 -6.68
N LEU A 11 -0.95 -0.13 -5.44
CA LEU A 11 0.01 0.74 -4.76
C LEU A 11 0.64 0.01 -3.58
N LEU A 12 1.95 -0.21 -3.64
CA LEU A 12 2.73 -0.70 -2.51
C LEU A 12 3.45 0.49 -1.86
N VAL A 13 3.23 0.71 -0.57
CA VAL A 13 3.87 1.80 0.17
C VAL A 13 5.03 1.24 0.99
N ILE A 14 6.23 1.73 0.69
CA ILE A 14 7.51 1.30 1.29
C ILE A 14 8.25 2.49 1.90
N GLY A 15 9.12 2.21 2.86
CA GLY A 15 9.95 3.21 3.53
C GLY A 15 10.22 2.86 4.99
N ASP A 16 11.11 3.60 5.63
CA ASP A 16 11.52 3.35 7.01
C ASP A 16 10.37 3.46 8.01
N SER A 17 10.58 2.88 9.19
CA SER A 17 9.65 3.05 10.31
C SER A 17 9.52 4.54 10.66
N SER A 18 8.30 4.96 11.01
CA SER A 18 8.01 6.32 11.49
C SER A 18 8.17 7.47 10.48
N VAL A 19 8.35 7.19 9.18
CA VAL A 19 8.36 8.24 8.12
C VAL A 19 6.96 8.74 7.73
N GLY A 20 5.90 8.25 8.38
CA GLY A 20 4.53 8.74 8.17
C GLY A 20 3.73 8.06 7.06
N LYS A 21 4.15 6.89 6.55
CA LYS A 21 3.45 6.13 5.49
C LYS A 21 1.95 5.93 5.80
N SER A 22 1.67 5.40 6.97
CA SER A 22 0.32 5.11 7.43
C SER A 22 -0.50 6.37 7.67
N CYS A 23 0.11 7.45 8.18
CA CYS A 23 -0.54 8.77 8.30
C CYS A 23 -0.93 9.33 6.94
N MET A 24 -0.05 9.22 5.93
CA MET A 24 -0.33 9.65 4.56
C MET A 24 -1.49 8.85 3.96
N LEU A 25 -1.51 7.54 4.19
CA LEU A 25 -2.59 6.68 3.71
C LEU A 25 -3.92 6.94 4.39
N LEU A 26 -3.93 7.17 5.70
CA LEU A 26 -5.12 7.58 6.45
C LEU A 26 -5.67 8.92 5.95
N ARG A 27 -4.80 9.89 5.68
CA ARG A 27 -5.22 11.17 5.08
C ARG A 27 -5.82 10.94 3.69
N TYR A 28 -5.19 10.10 2.87
CA TYR A 28 -5.65 9.87 1.51
C TYR A 28 -6.96 9.06 1.44
N SER A 29 -7.15 8.07 2.32
CA SER A 29 -8.35 7.21 2.30
C SER A 29 -9.52 7.79 3.09
N ASP A 30 -9.24 8.39 4.25
CA ASP A 30 -10.27 8.70 5.27
C ASP A 30 -10.33 10.20 5.62
N ASP A 31 -9.49 11.04 4.99
CA ASP A 31 -9.31 12.47 5.27
C ASP A 31 -9.04 12.79 6.75
N ARG A 32 -8.33 11.89 7.43
CA ARG A 32 -7.99 11.99 8.85
C ARG A 32 -6.48 11.98 9.08
N PHE A 33 -6.07 12.59 10.18
CA PHE A 33 -4.70 12.53 10.68
C PHE A 33 -4.71 12.04 12.14
N LEU A 34 -3.87 11.05 12.45
CA LEU A 34 -3.67 10.56 13.81
C LEU A 34 -2.31 11.06 14.31
N GLU A 35 -2.31 11.89 15.36
CA GLU A 35 -1.07 12.40 15.96
C GLU A 35 -0.27 11.29 16.66
N ASN A 36 -0.95 10.34 17.30
CA ASN A 36 -0.33 9.17 17.93
C ASN A 36 -0.42 7.97 17.00
N HIS A 37 0.53 7.87 16.06
CA HIS A 37 0.60 6.71 15.18
C HIS A 37 1.49 5.62 15.77
N MET A 38 0.92 4.44 16.04
CA MET A 38 1.71 3.24 16.38
C MET A 38 2.34 2.65 15.12
N ALA A 39 3.51 2.02 15.25
CA ALA A 39 4.17 1.38 14.11
C ALA A 39 3.28 0.27 13.51
N THR A 40 3.23 0.18 12.18
CA THR A 40 2.51 -0.91 11.50
C THR A 40 3.22 -2.24 11.75
N ILE A 41 2.59 -3.10 12.55
CA ILE A 41 3.06 -4.47 12.81
C ILE A 41 2.44 -5.37 11.74
N GLY A 42 3.00 -5.38 10.54
CA GLY A 42 2.52 -6.25 9.46
C GLY A 42 2.22 -5.54 8.14
N VAL A 43 1.22 -6.05 7.42
CA VAL A 43 0.67 -5.44 6.19
C VAL A 43 -0.77 -5.04 6.47
N ASP A 44 -1.11 -3.78 6.16
CA ASP A 44 -2.49 -3.33 6.09
C ASP A 44 -2.93 -3.21 4.62
N PHE A 45 -4.19 -3.54 4.36
CA PHE A 45 -4.78 -3.47 3.03
C PHE A 45 -5.96 -2.52 3.02
N LYS A 46 -5.88 -1.49 2.18
CA LYS A 46 -6.94 -0.51 1.98
C LYS A 46 -7.40 -0.52 0.53
N LEU A 47 -8.72 -0.44 0.36
CA LEU A 47 -9.37 -0.31 -0.96
C LEU A 47 -10.03 1.06 -1.04
N LYS A 48 -9.59 1.88 -1.99
CA LYS A 48 -10.25 3.15 -2.32
C LYS A 48 -10.87 3.05 -3.71
N LYS A 49 -12.10 3.54 -3.83
CA LYS A 49 -12.83 3.63 -5.09
C LYS A 49 -13.08 5.11 -5.34
N GLU A 50 -12.53 5.64 -6.41
CA GLU A 50 -12.69 7.07 -6.74
C GLU A 50 -12.77 7.29 -8.25
N THR A 51 -13.38 8.41 -8.63
CA THR A 51 -13.42 8.83 -10.03
C THR A 51 -12.30 9.84 -10.25
N VAL A 52 -11.40 9.54 -11.18
CA VAL A 52 -10.29 10.43 -11.58
C VAL A 52 -10.55 10.87 -13.02
N GLY A 53 -11.00 12.12 -13.19
CA GLY A 53 -11.51 12.61 -14.47
C GLY A 53 -12.76 11.85 -14.87
N ASN A 54 -12.71 11.11 -15.98
CA ASN A 54 -13.83 10.30 -16.49
C ASN A 54 -13.69 8.80 -16.19
N TYR A 55 -12.64 8.39 -15.46
CA TYR A 55 -12.36 6.99 -15.17
C TYR A 55 -12.71 6.64 -13.73
N LYS A 56 -13.43 5.54 -13.55
CA LYS A 56 -13.67 4.88 -12.25
C LYS A 56 -12.44 4.04 -11.90
N ALA A 57 -11.66 4.51 -10.93
CA ALA A 57 -10.47 3.83 -10.46
C ALA A 57 -10.77 3.01 -9.20
N LYS A 58 -10.28 1.76 -9.20
CA LYS A 58 -10.20 0.91 -8.01
C LYS A 58 -8.74 0.84 -7.57
N ILE A 59 -8.43 1.51 -6.46
CA ILE A 59 -7.07 1.65 -5.96
C ILE A 59 -6.90 0.70 -4.78
N GLN A 60 -5.98 -0.24 -4.93
CA GLN A 60 -5.61 -1.24 -3.95
C GLN A 60 -4.28 -0.83 -3.33
N ILE A 61 -4.27 -0.62 -2.01
CA ILE A 61 -3.12 -0.09 -1.29
C ILE A 61 -2.66 -1.14 -0.28
N TRP A 62 -1.38 -1.48 -0.34
CA TRP A 62 -0.70 -2.30 0.65
C TRP A 62 0.26 -1.41 1.45
N ASP A 63 -0.12 -1.09 2.68
CA ASP A 63 0.77 -0.44 3.65
C ASP A 63 1.61 -1.51 4.34
N THR A 64 2.93 -1.38 4.27
CA THR A 64 3.82 -2.38 4.85
C THR A 64 4.67 -1.79 5.96
N GLY A 65 4.66 -2.48 7.10
CA GLY A 65 5.64 -2.29 8.15
C GLY A 65 7.04 -2.67 7.65
N LYS A 66 8.07 -2.00 8.20
CA LYS A 66 9.47 -2.21 7.82
C LYS A 66 9.89 -3.69 7.88
N HIS A 67 9.42 -4.42 8.90
CA HIS A 67 9.76 -5.83 9.09
C HIS A 67 9.23 -6.73 7.96
N ILE A 68 7.99 -6.50 7.50
CA ILE A 68 7.45 -7.26 6.35
C ILE A 68 8.15 -6.84 5.05
N MET A 69 8.41 -5.55 4.85
CA MET A 69 9.13 -5.08 3.66
C MET A 69 10.47 -5.81 3.52
N MET A 70 11.24 -5.94 4.62
CA MET A 70 12.51 -6.68 4.60
C MET A 70 12.31 -8.15 4.22
N ALA A 71 11.29 -8.83 4.78
CA ALA A 71 11.00 -10.22 4.43
C ALA A 71 10.61 -10.39 2.94
N ILE A 72 9.80 -9.48 2.38
CA ILE A 72 9.43 -9.51 0.96
C ILE A 72 10.65 -9.27 0.07
N VAL A 73 11.50 -8.29 0.41
CA VAL A 73 12.72 -7.97 -0.35
C VAL A 73 13.70 -9.15 -0.31
N GLU A 74 13.89 -9.77 0.86
CA GLU A 74 14.72 -10.98 1.00
C GLU A 74 14.18 -12.12 0.13
N GLN A 75 12.87 -12.35 0.14
CA GLN A 75 12.26 -13.41 -0.66
C GLN A 75 12.36 -13.15 -2.17
N LEU A 76 12.20 -11.90 -2.62
CA LEU A 76 12.41 -11.52 -4.02
C LEU A 76 13.88 -11.70 -4.43
N ASN A 77 14.82 -11.32 -3.57
CA ASN A 77 16.25 -11.49 -3.83
C ASN A 77 16.65 -12.98 -3.87
N GLN A 78 16.10 -13.82 -2.99
CA GLN A 78 16.29 -15.27 -3.05
C GLN A 78 15.72 -15.87 -4.33
N SER A 79 14.53 -15.42 -4.74
CA SER A 79 13.89 -15.87 -5.97
C SER A 79 14.71 -15.49 -7.22
N ASN A 80 15.33 -14.31 -7.23
CA ASN A 80 16.21 -13.86 -8.32
C ASN A 80 17.57 -14.59 -8.35
N ASN A 81 18.05 -15.10 -7.21
CA ASN A 81 19.29 -15.88 -7.12
C ASN A 81 19.12 -17.36 -7.50
N ILE A 82 17.90 -17.83 -7.75
CA ILE A 82 17.65 -19.18 -8.30
C ILE A 82 17.69 -19.18 -9.84
N ILE A 83 17.69 -17.99 -10.46
CA ILE A 83 17.62 -17.79 -11.91
C ILE A 83 18.98 -17.42 -12.56
N ASN A 84 20.06 -17.41 -11.77
CA ASN A 84 21.45 -17.29 -12.23
C ASN A 84 22.26 -18.51 -11.80
#